data_AF-A0A950I709-F1
#
_entry.id   AF-A0A950I709-F1
#
_cell.length_a   1.000
_cell.length_b   1.000
_cell.length_c   1.000
_cell.angle_alpha   90.00
_cell.angle_beta   90.00
_cell.angle_gamma   90.00
#
_symmetry.space_group_name_H-M   'P 1'
#
loop_
_entity.id
_entity.type
_entity.pdbx_description
1 polymer ?
#
loop_
_entity_poly.entity_id
_entity_poly.type
_entity_poly.pdbx_seq_one_letter_code
_entity_poly.pdbx_strand_id
1 'polypeptide(L)'
;MSTTTSTTAAPVASTRMNTTREVAKTLAVTSGKGGVGKTMVTANLAAALAARGQKVLVLDADLGLANLDVVLNLHPKITLHDVFTEKASLE
;
A
#
# COMPACT_ATOMS: atom_id res chain seq x y z
N MET A 1 -50.03 -5.66 -44.62
CA MET A 1 -50.36 -5.47 -43.19
C MET A 1 -49.07 -5.48 -42.42
N SER A 2 -48.71 -4.33 -41.88
CA SER A 2 -47.50 -4.07 -41.09
C SER A 2 -47.75 -4.52 -39.66
N THR A 3 -46.88 -5.37 -39.11
CA THR A 3 -46.82 -5.63 -37.67
C THR A 3 -45.36 -5.60 -37.24
N THR A 4 -44.88 -4.39 -36.98
CA THR A 4 -43.70 -4.10 -36.15
C THR A 4 -44.01 -4.47 -34.71
N THR A 5 -43.42 -5.56 -34.20
CA THR A 5 -43.34 -5.82 -32.77
C THR A 5 -42.11 -5.12 -32.22
N SER A 6 -42.35 -3.96 -31.61
CA SER A 6 -41.41 -3.25 -30.76
C SER A 6 -41.23 -4.01 -29.45
N THR A 7 -40.18 -4.80 -29.32
CA THR A 7 -39.75 -5.32 -28.02
C THR A 7 -38.91 -4.25 -27.33
N THR A 8 -39.53 -3.58 -26.38
CA THR A 8 -38.94 -2.62 -25.45
C THR A 8 -37.78 -3.26 -24.69
N ALA A 9 -36.55 -2.76 -24.92
CA ALA A 9 -35.41 -3.07 -24.08
C ALA A 9 -35.65 -2.53 -22.68
N ALA A 10 -35.66 -3.41 -21.68
CA ALA A 10 -35.69 -3.04 -20.28
C ALA A 10 -34.48 -2.15 -19.96
N PRO A 11 -34.62 -1.14 -19.08
CA PRO A 11 -33.50 -0.29 -18.71
C PRO A 11 -32.47 -1.15 -17.98
N VAL A 12 -31.27 -1.28 -18.54
CA VAL A 12 -30.10 -1.78 -17.82
C VAL A 12 -29.87 -0.81 -16.68
N ALA A 13 -30.26 -1.22 -15.47
CA ALA A 13 -30.00 -0.47 -14.26
C ALA A 13 -28.49 -0.19 -14.20
N SER A 14 -28.13 1.08 -14.30
CA SER A 14 -26.74 1.49 -14.11
C SER A 14 -26.38 1.19 -12.66
N THR A 15 -25.64 0.10 -12.46
CA THR A 15 -25.00 -0.20 -11.19
C THR A 15 -24.07 0.96 -10.88
N ARG A 16 -24.54 1.92 -10.08
CA ARG A 16 -23.68 2.94 -9.49
C ARG A 16 -22.69 2.20 -8.59
N MET A 17 -21.49 1.93 -9.11
CA MET A 17 -20.38 1.48 -8.30
C MET A 17 -20.09 2.60 -7.29
N ASN A 18 -20.49 2.38 -6.05
CA ASN A 18 -20.17 3.28 -4.96
C ASN A 18 -18.70 3.03 -4.59
N THR A 19 -17.78 3.62 -5.34
CA THR A 19 -16.33 3.56 -5.07
C THR A 19 -16.01 4.48 -3.90
N THR A 20 -16.38 4.07 -2.68
CA THR A 20 -15.76 4.66 -1.49
C THR A 20 -14.30 4.25 -1.54
N ARG A 21 -13.41 5.19 -1.86
CA ARG A 21 -11.97 4.95 -1.94
C ARG A 21 -11.51 4.55 -0.54
N GLU A 22 -11.23 3.25 -0.36
CA GLU A 22 -10.78 2.75 0.94
C GLU A 22 -9.40 3.35 1.21
N VAL A 23 -9.32 4.24 2.21
CA VAL A 23 -8.07 4.91 2.57
C VAL A 23 -7.30 4.01 3.51
N ALA A 24 -6.04 3.73 3.18
CA ALA A 24 -5.16 2.97 4.07
C ALA A 24 -4.97 3.70 5.41
N LYS A 25 -4.98 2.96 6.51
CA LYS A 25 -4.63 3.53 7.83
C LYS A 25 -3.12 3.77 7.89
N THR A 26 -2.72 5.01 8.16
CA THR A 26 -1.31 5.42 8.23
C THR A 26 -0.88 5.63 9.68
N LEU A 27 0.25 5.03 10.06
CA LEU A 27 0.87 5.18 11.38
C LEU A 27 2.33 5.60 11.24
N ALA A 28 2.75 6.64 11.96
CA ALA A 28 4.14 7.06 12.04
C ALA A 28 4.75 6.63 13.38
N VAL A 29 5.87 5.90 13.33
CA VAL A 29 6.65 5.51 14.51
C VAL A 29 7.87 6.43 14.61
N THR A 30 7.96 7.22 15.68
CA THR A 30 9.01 8.25 15.86
C THR A 30 9.57 8.27 17.28
N SER A 31 10.69 8.98 17.49
CA SER A 31 11.34 9.17 18.78
C SER A 31 12.35 10.31 18.73
N GLY A 32 12.58 11.00 19.85
CA GLY A 32 13.61 12.05 19.94
C GLY A 32 15.07 11.56 20.07
N LYS A 33 15.31 10.25 20.26
CA LYS A 33 16.67 9.69 20.50
C LYS A 33 16.97 8.51 19.58
N GLY A 34 18.25 8.36 19.18
CA GLY A 34 18.75 7.16 18.49
C GLY A 34 18.73 5.91 19.38
N GLY A 35 18.58 4.73 18.78
CA GLY A 35 18.71 3.45 19.49
C GLY A 35 17.55 3.01 20.39
N VAL A 36 16.43 3.73 20.45
CA VAL A 36 15.27 3.36 21.28
C VAL A 36 14.43 2.19 20.74
N GLY A 37 14.83 1.58 19.62
CA GLY A 37 14.14 0.43 19.04
C GLY A 37 12.98 0.73 18.08
N LYS A 38 12.88 1.96 17.54
CA LYS A 38 11.84 2.33 16.55
C LYS A 38 11.68 1.29 15.44
N THR A 39 12.79 0.98 14.74
CA THR A 39 12.80 0.04 13.62
C THR A 39 12.34 -1.36 14.05
N MET A 40 12.75 -1.82 15.24
CA MET A 40 12.32 -3.11 15.79
C MET A 40 10.81 -3.14 16.04
N VAL A 41 10.25 -2.08 16.63
CA VAL A 41 8.80 -1.98 16.85
C VAL A 41 8.06 -1.95 15.52
N THR A 42 8.50 -1.13 14.56
CA THR A 42 7.90 -1.04 13.23
C THR A 42 7.90 -2.38 12.51
N ALA A 43 9.04 -3.08 12.47
CA ALA A 43 9.19 -4.37 11.81
C ALA A 43 8.25 -5.44 12.41
N ASN A 44 8.26 -5.58 13.74
CA ASN A 44 7.43 -6.59 14.42
C ASN A 44 5.94 -6.26 14.34
N LEU A 45 5.55 -5.00 14.43
CA LEU A 45 4.16 -4.59 14.25
C LEU A 45 3.68 -4.92 12.83
N ALA A 46 4.48 -4.61 11.83
CA ALA A 46 4.16 -4.92 10.43
C ALA A 46 4.03 -6.43 10.22
N ALA A 47 4.98 -7.23 10.71
CA ALA A 47 4.92 -8.69 10.64
C ALA A 47 3.67 -9.25 11.33
N ALA A 48 3.31 -8.74 12.51
CA ALA A 48 2.11 -9.17 13.23
C ALA A 48 0.81 -8.82 12.49
N LEU A 49 0.74 -7.65 11.85
CA LEU A 49 -0.42 -7.25 11.03
C LEU A 49 -0.52 -8.09 9.75
N ALA A 50 0.61 -8.36 9.09
CA ALA A 50 0.67 -9.22 7.92
C ALA A 50 0.27 -10.67 8.26
N ALA A 51 0.73 -11.21 9.39
CA ALA A 51 0.33 -12.54 9.88
C ALA A 51 -1.18 -12.64 10.18
N ARG A 52 -1.86 -11.52 10.42
CA ARG A 52 -3.32 -11.44 10.57
C ARG A 52 -4.06 -11.23 9.23
N GLY A 53 -3.37 -11.34 8.10
CA GLY A 53 -3.95 -11.23 6.76
C GLY A 53 -4.15 -9.80 6.27
N GLN A 54 -3.58 -8.79 6.94
CA GLN A 54 -3.67 -7.41 6.46
C GLN A 54 -2.63 -7.13 5.37
N LYS A 55 -2.99 -6.29 4.39
CA LYS A 55 -2.04 -5.71 3.44
C LYS A 55 -1.28 -4.59 4.13
N VAL A 56 0.01 -4.78 4.35
CA VAL A 56 0.87 -3.85 5.10
C VAL A 56 1.97 -3.33 4.19
N LEU A 57 2.14 -2.02 4.15
CA LEU A 57 3.29 -1.35 3.57
C LEU A 57 4.11 -0.74 4.72
N VAL A 58 5.41 -1.02 4.73
CA VAL A 58 6.35 -0.38 5.65
C VAL A 58 7.24 0.56 4.86
N LEU A 59 7.34 1.80 5.33
CA LEU A 59 8.20 2.82 4.77
C LEU A 59 9.31 3.12 5.78
N ASP A 60 10.57 2.83 5.43
CA ASP A 60 11.70 3.32 6.21
C ASP A 60 11.99 4.77 5.80
N ALA A 61 11.67 5.71 6.68
CA ALA A 61 11.91 7.13 6.47
C ALA A 61 13.33 7.57 6.89
N ASP A 62 14.15 6.65 7.40
CA ASP A 62 15.56 6.90 7.72
C ASP A 62 16.43 6.66 6.49
N LEU A 63 16.49 7.64 5.58
CA LEU A 63 17.24 7.52 4.32
C LEU A 63 18.78 7.53 4.50
N GLY A 64 19.27 7.86 5.70
CA GLY A 64 20.71 7.94 5.99
C GLY A 64 21.29 6.67 6.62
N LEU A 65 20.49 5.96 7.41
CA LEU A 65 20.86 4.72 8.10
C LEU A 65 19.68 3.75 8.11
N ALA A 66 19.08 3.51 6.94
CA ALA A 66 18.00 2.54 6.79
C ALA A 66 18.46 1.20 7.37
N ASN A 67 17.67 0.66 8.29
CA ASN A 67 18.00 -0.57 9.02
C ASN A 67 16.88 -1.61 8.90
N LEU A 68 15.75 -1.24 8.30
CA LEU A 68 14.60 -2.13 8.21
C LEU A 68 14.88 -3.37 7.35
N ASP A 69 15.60 -3.19 6.25
CA ASP A 69 16.08 -4.28 5.40
C ASP A 69 16.98 -5.25 6.16
N VAL A 70 17.92 -4.75 6.96
CA VAL A 70 18.79 -5.58 7.82
C VAL A 70 17.96 -6.34 8.86
N VAL A 71 17.05 -5.66 9.56
CA VAL A 71 16.19 -6.25 10.60
C VAL A 71 15.27 -7.34 10.01
N LEU A 72 14.76 -7.13 8.80
CA LEU A 72 13.91 -8.08 8.09
C LEU A 72 14.70 -9.10 7.23
N ASN A 73 16.03 -9.03 7.25
CA ASN A 73 16.93 -9.84 6.41
C ASN A 73 16.54 -9.82 4.93
N LEU A 74 16.28 -8.62 4.40
CA LEU A 74 15.93 -8.37 3.00
C LEU A 74 17.16 -7.93 2.21
N HIS A 75 17.20 -8.32 0.94
CA HIS A 75 18.19 -7.86 -0.04
C HIS A 75 17.47 -7.13 -1.19
N PRO A 76 17.01 -5.89 -0.97
CA PRO A 76 16.27 -5.16 -1.99
C PRO A 76 17.15 -4.86 -3.21
N LYS A 77 16.65 -5.17 -4.41
CA LYS A 77 17.32 -4.84 -5.68
C LYS A 77 17.07 -3.40 -6.13
N ILE A 78 15.97 -2.83 -5.66
CA ILE A 78 15.51 -1.47 -5.93
C ILE A 78 15.07 -0.88 -4.59
N THR A 79 15.51 0.34 -4.32
CA THR A 79 15.20 1.10 -3.12
C THR A 79 14.44 2.37 -3.47
N LEU A 80 13.90 3.08 -2.47
CA LEU A 80 13.30 4.40 -2.70
C LEU A 80 14.31 5.41 -3.24
N HIS A 81 15.59 5.27 -2.89
CA HIS A 81 16.64 6.12 -3.44
C HIS A 81 16.76 5.97 -4.97
N ASP A 82 16.58 4.76 -5.50
CA ASP A 82 16.60 4.52 -6.96
C ASP A 82 15.41 5.18 -7.66
N VAL A 83 14.26 5.23 -6.99
CA VAL A 83 13.09 5.98 -7.46
C VAL A 83 13.35 7.48 -7.45
N PHE A 84 13.88 8.02 -6.35
CA PHE A 84 14.20 9.44 -6.24
C PHE A 84 15.31 9.89 -7.20
N THR A 85 16.18 8.97 -7.62
CA THR A 85 17.25 9.24 -8.60
C THR A 85 16.87 8.85 -10.03
N GLU A 86 15.58 8.60 -10.29
CA GLU A 86 15.02 8.26 -11.61
C GLU A 86 15.61 6.99 -12.26
N LYS A 87 16.23 6.12 -11.46
CA LYS A 87 16.76 4.81 -11.90
C LYS A 87 15.69 3.72 -11.90
N ALA A 88 14.58 3.94 -11.21
CA ALA A 88 13.41 3.05 -11.16
C ALA A 88 12.10 3.86 -11.11
N SER A 89 10.99 3.27 -11.53
CA SER A 89 9.64 3.86 -11.45
C SER A 89 8.77 3.16 -10.40
N LEU A 90 7.89 3.93 -9.76
CA LEU A 90 6.74 3.40 -9.02
C LEU A 90 5.58 3.24 -10.02
N GLU A 91 5.13 2.01 -10.25
CA GLU A 91 3.89 1.71 -10.98
C GLU A 91 2.67 1.67 -10.06
#